data_AF-A0A514LLM3-F1
#
_entry.id   AF-A0A514LLM3-F1
#
_cell.length_a   1.000
_cell.length_b   1.000
_cell.length_c   1.000
_cell.angle_alpha   90.00
_cell.angle_beta   90.00
_cell.angle_gamma   90.00
#
_symmetry.space_group_name_H-M   'P 1'
#
loop_
_entity.id
_entity.type
_entity.pdbx_description
1 polymer ?
#
loop_
_entity_poly.entity_id
_entity_poly.type
_entity_poly.pdbx_seq_one_letter_code
_entity_poly.pdbx_strand_id
1 'polypeptide(L)'
;MGDYEVTRVTDPEEPVDLRDALVFSDNIFFAQTSLEMGGDTFEEGIENFGFGQDIPFTYPIESSTLTEDDTFENDVLLADSSYGQGEVQMSPLHLSMTYTPFVNEGDILAPVLLQDDADEAEVWDEGVMESETADTILQNLIEVVEESDGTGHDAQISGRTLAGKTGTAELKESPEDDDNDQLGWFVAFDADEADLLVTMMVEDVQEQGGSGYVVPKVGDIIEEYESLD
;
A
#
# COMPACT_ATOMS: atom_id res chain seq x y z
N MET A 1 22.60 -5.08 21.31
CA MET A 1 22.28 -4.05 20.30
C MET A 1 23.12 -4.42 19.10
N GLY A 2 22.51 -5.25 18.26
CA GLY A 2 23.17 -6.08 17.25
C GLY A 2 23.27 -5.38 15.90
N ASP A 3 23.75 -6.14 14.91
CA ASP A 3 24.10 -5.69 13.56
C ASP A 3 22.88 -5.51 12.62
N TYR A 4 21.70 -5.21 13.15
CA TYR A 4 20.47 -5.01 12.35
C TYR A 4 20.38 -3.54 11.89
N GLU A 5 20.12 -3.35 10.59
CA GLU A 5 20.01 -2.04 9.95
C GLU A 5 18.82 -2.04 8.98
N VAL A 6 17.96 -1.03 9.07
CA VAL A 6 16.95 -0.72 8.04
C VAL A 6 17.65 0.03 6.90
N THR A 7 17.38 -0.37 5.66
CA THR A 7 17.99 0.24 4.47
C THR A 7 16.93 0.90 3.59
N ARG A 8 17.34 1.92 2.82
CA ARG A 8 16.52 2.59 1.81
C ARG A 8 17.15 2.43 0.43
N VAL A 9 16.33 2.47 -0.62
CA VAL A 9 16.80 2.33 -2.02
C VAL A 9 17.27 3.67 -2.58
N THR A 10 16.46 4.72 -2.41
CA THR A 10 16.75 6.08 -2.89
C THR A 10 17.08 6.97 -1.70
N ASP A 11 18.22 7.66 -1.75
CA ASP A 11 18.62 8.69 -0.77
C ASP A 11 18.47 10.07 -1.44
N PRO A 12 17.53 10.91 -0.99
CA PRO A 12 17.34 12.25 -1.57
C PRO A 12 18.43 13.26 -1.16
N GLU A 13 19.42 12.86 -0.35
CA GLU A 13 20.52 13.70 0.17
C GLU A 13 20.06 14.93 1.01
N GLU A 14 18.78 14.97 1.39
CA GLU A 14 18.12 16.00 2.19
C GLU A 14 17.21 15.36 3.26
N PRO A 15 16.76 16.10 4.29
CA PRO A 15 15.80 15.58 5.26
C PRO A 15 14.51 15.11 4.58
N VAL A 16 14.11 13.87 4.84
CA VAL A 16 12.91 13.25 4.27
C VAL A 16 11.68 13.63 5.09
N ASP A 17 10.67 14.21 4.44
CA ASP A 17 9.32 14.36 5.00
C ASP A 17 8.37 13.25 4.52
N LEU A 18 7.09 13.29 4.94
CA LEU A 18 6.10 12.27 4.57
C LEU A 18 5.88 12.18 3.05
N ARG A 19 5.95 13.32 2.36
CA ARG A 19 5.75 13.40 0.91
C ARG A 19 6.92 12.72 0.21
N ASP A 20 8.16 13.06 0.58
CA ASP A 20 9.35 12.41 0.04
C ASP A 20 9.38 10.91 0.35
N ALA A 21 8.96 10.51 1.57
CA ALA A 21 8.89 9.12 1.97
C ALA A 21 7.92 8.29 1.11
N LEU A 22 6.79 8.87 0.71
CA LEU A 22 5.83 8.22 -0.18
C LEU A 22 6.35 8.16 -1.63
N VAL A 23 6.88 9.28 -2.14
CA VAL A 23 7.44 9.41 -3.51
C VAL A 23 8.59 8.46 -3.75
N PHE A 24 9.53 8.35 -2.78
CA PHE A 24 10.71 7.50 -2.89
C PHE A 24 10.59 6.13 -2.23
N SER A 25 9.44 5.85 -1.59
CA SER A 25 9.21 4.61 -0.84
C SER A 25 10.27 4.36 0.24
N ASP A 26 10.50 5.34 1.12
CA ASP A 26 11.62 5.34 2.08
C ASP A 26 11.34 4.50 3.33
N ASN A 27 11.89 3.28 3.38
CA ASN A 27 11.75 2.37 4.51
C ASN A 27 12.25 2.97 5.85
N ILE A 28 13.30 3.80 5.82
CA ILE A 28 13.88 4.36 7.05
C ILE A 28 12.92 5.38 7.67
N PHE A 29 12.25 6.20 6.85
CA PHE A 29 11.24 7.13 7.34
C PHE A 29 10.09 6.39 8.04
N PHE A 30 9.53 5.36 7.40
CA PHE A 30 8.41 4.58 7.98
C PHE A 30 8.81 3.84 9.26
N ALA A 31 10.00 3.22 9.26
CA ALA A 31 10.55 2.57 10.45
C ALA A 31 10.79 3.54 11.61
N GLN A 32 11.31 4.75 11.34
CA GLN A 32 11.50 5.76 12.39
C GLN A 32 10.17 6.27 12.93
N THR A 33 9.19 6.48 12.06
CA THR A 33 7.85 6.95 12.43
C THR A 33 7.13 5.92 13.30
N SER A 34 7.18 4.63 12.95
CA SER A 34 6.55 3.57 13.75
C SER A 34 7.19 3.42 15.12
N LEU A 35 8.53 3.47 15.19
CA LEU A 35 9.28 3.43 16.46
C LEU A 35 8.98 4.65 17.35
N GLU A 36 8.82 5.85 16.76
CA GLU A 36 8.45 7.05 17.51
C GLU A 36 7.02 6.97 18.05
N MET A 37 6.09 6.41 17.26
CA MET A 37 4.69 6.23 17.62
C MET A 37 4.47 5.14 18.68
N GLY A 38 5.25 4.05 18.60
CA GLY A 38 5.17 2.89 19.48
C GLY A 38 4.19 1.82 19.01
N GLY A 39 4.43 0.58 19.47
CA GLY A 39 3.69 -0.61 19.02
C GLY A 39 2.19 -0.54 19.27
N ASP A 40 1.75 -0.14 20.48
CA ASP A 40 0.34 -0.06 20.84
C ASP A 40 -0.46 0.85 19.89
N THR A 41 0.10 2.01 19.53
CA THR A 41 -0.57 2.97 18.63
C THR A 41 -0.53 2.52 17.18
N PHE A 42 0.54 1.84 16.76
CA PHE A 42 0.62 1.23 15.43
C PHE A 42 -0.41 0.11 15.26
N GLU A 43 -0.55 -0.74 16.28
CA GLU A 43 -1.54 -1.83 16.34
C GLU A 43 -2.97 -1.28 16.26
N GLU A 44 -3.34 -0.36 17.15
CA GLU A 44 -4.66 0.29 17.16
C GLU A 44 -4.96 0.97 15.81
N GLY A 45 -3.94 1.61 15.22
CA GLY A 45 -4.06 2.24 13.90
C GLY A 45 -4.40 1.25 12.79
N ILE A 46 -3.69 0.13 12.71
CA ILE A 46 -3.89 -0.87 11.65
C ILE A 46 -5.18 -1.69 11.86
N GLU A 47 -5.57 -1.96 13.10
CA GLU A 47 -6.84 -2.64 13.41
C GLU A 47 -8.06 -1.85 12.89
N ASN A 48 -8.00 -0.51 12.91
CA ASN A 48 -9.04 0.35 12.33
C ASN A 48 -9.16 0.19 10.81
N PHE A 49 -8.15 -0.37 10.13
CA PHE A 49 -8.21 -0.73 8.71
C PHE A 49 -8.71 -2.16 8.47
N GLY A 50 -9.33 -2.82 9.46
CA GLY A 50 -9.98 -4.11 9.27
C GLY A 50 -9.08 -5.34 9.47
N PHE A 51 -7.84 -5.16 9.95
CA PHE A 51 -6.99 -6.30 10.32
C PHE A 51 -7.60 -7.10 11.47
N GLY A 52 -7.48 -8.43 11.40
CA GLY A 52 -8.11 -9.36 12.35
C GLY A 52 -9.63 -9.52 12.18
N GLN A 53 -10.25 -8.79 11.24
CA GLN A 53 -11.70 -8.85 11.00
C GLN A 53 -12.03 -9.71 9.76
N ASP A 54 -13.19 -10.36 9.79
CA ASP A 54 -13.74 -11.04 8.62
C ASP A 54 -14.21 -10.00 7.59
N ILE A 55 -13.62 -10.02 6.39
CA ILE A 55 -14.04 -9.14 5.29
C ILE A 55 -15.47 -9.51 4.88
N PRO A 56 -16.40 -8.55 4.74
CA PRO A 56 -17.80 -8.79 4.38
C PRO A 56 -17.96 -9.13 2.89
N PHE A 57 -17.27 -10.16 2.43
CA PHE A 57 -17.23 -10.58 1.03
C PHE A 57 -17.97 -11.90 0.84
N THR A 58 -18.73 -11.99 -0.26
CA THR A 58 -19.54 -13.19 -0.58
C THR A 58 -18.69 -14.45 -0.81
N TYR A 59 -17.43 -14.28 -1.23
CA TYR A 59 -16.48 -15.37 -1.43
C TYR A 59 -15.54 -15.50 -0.22
N PRO A 60 -15.22 -16.72 0.25
CA PRO A 60 -14.33 -16.89 1.39
C PRO A 60 -12.93 -16.35 1.09
N ILE A 61 -12.49 -15.40 1.91
CA ILE A 61 -11.14 -14.85 1.91
C ILE A 61 -10.65 -14.90 3.36
N GLU A 62 -9.40 -15.28 3.55
CA GLU A 62 -8.77 -15.29 4.87
C GLU A 62 -8.59 -13.85 5.36
N SER A 63 -8.89 -13.63 6.63
CA SER A 63 -8.70 -12.35 7.30
C SER A 63 -7.22 -11.98 7.34
N SER A 64 -6.93 -10.69 7.21
CA SER A 64 -5.55 -10.19 7.27
C SER A 64 -5.03 -10.17 8.71
N THR A 65 -3.74 -10.46 8.90
CA THR A 65 -3.13 -10.67 10.22
C THR A 65 -1.94 -9.74 10.43
N LEU A 66 -1.67 -9.39 11.68
CA LEU A 66 -0.60 -8.46 12.05
C LEU A 66 0.73 -9.18 12.34
N THR A 67 0.72 -10.11 13.27
CA THR A 67 1.88 -10.89 13.73
C THR A 67 1.40 -12.24 14.26
N GLU A 68 2.30 -13.21 14.50
CA GLU A 68 1.91 -14.48 15.15
C GLU A 68 1.46 -14.32 16.61
N ASP A 69 1.98 -13.31 17.32
CA ASP A 69 1.73 -13.05 18.75
C ASP A 69 0.73 -11.90 18.97
N ASP A 70 0.07 -11.43 17.91
CA ASP A 70 -0.90 -10.32 17.89
C ASP A 70 -0.41 -9.04 18.60
N THR A 71 0.89 -8.79 18.72
CA THR A 71 1.43 -7.61 19.41
C THR A 71 2.75 -7.12 18.82
N PHE A 72 2.99 -5.81 18.85
CA PHE A 72 4.24 -5.18 18.41
C PHE A 72 5.18 -4.78 19.58
N GLU A 73 5.51 -5.73 20.47
CA GLU A 73 6.42 -5.47 21.60
C GLU A 73 7.91 -5.39 21.21
N ASN A 74 8.27 -5.83 20.00
CA ASN A 74 9.63 -5.87 19.50
C ASN A 74 9.87 -4.73 18.49
N ASP A 75 10.77 -3.80 18.84
CA ASP A 75 11.16 -2.67 17.98
C ASP A 75 11.55 -3.07 16.55
N VAL A 76 12.25 -4.19 16.37
CA VAL A 76 12.65 -4.68 15.04
C VAL A 76 11.41 -5.11 14.24
N LEU A 77 10.53 -5.89 14.86
CA LEU A 77 9.28 -6.32 14.21
C LEU A 77 8.37 -5.13 13.88
N LEU A 78 8.24 -4.17 14.81
CA LEU A 78 7.49 -2.94 14.59
C LEU A 78 8.06 -2.11 13.43
N ALA A 79 9.38 -1.96 13.39
CA ALA A 79 10.06 -1.29 12.28
C ALA A 79 9.80 -2.04 10.97
N ASP A 80 10.10 -3.33 10.90
CA ASP A 80 9.93 -4.18 9.70
C ASP A 80 8.49 -4.18 9.18
N SER A 81 7.50 -4.30 10.07
CA SER A 81 6.09 -4.28 9.70
C SER A 81 5.64 -2.93 9.12
N SER A 82 6.21 -1.81 9.56
CA SER A 82 5.81 -0.47 9.08
C SER A 82 6.14 -0.20 7.61
N TYR A 83 7.09 -0.96 7.03
CA TYR A 83 7.44 -0.89 5.61
C TYR A 83 7.21 -2.22 4.87
N GLY A 84 6.41 -3.11 5.47
CA GLY A 84 5.93 -4.34 4.82
C GLY A 84 6.93 -5.49 4.74
N GLN A 85 7.94 -5.52 5.61
CA GLN A 85 8.94 -6.59 5.71
C GLN A 85 8.86 -7.36 7.04
N GLY A 86 7.81 -7.11 7.82
CA GLY A 86 7.50 -7.84 9.05
C GLY A 86 6.58 -9.04 8.77
N GLU A 87 5.74 -9.37 9.75
CA GLU A 87 4.86 -10.55 9.71
C GLU A 87 3.44 -10.26 9.22
N VAL A 88 3.17 -9.00 8.86
CA VAL A 88 1.85 -8.56 8.40
C VAL A 88 1.48 -9.27 7.10
N GLN A 89 0.31 -9.91 7.07
CA GLN A 89 -0.22 -10.59 5.89
C GLN A 89 -1.55 -10.00 5.50
N MET A 90 -1.71 -9.71 4.21
CA MET A 90 -2.89 -9.06 3.68
C MET A 90 -3.26 -9.61 2.30
N SER A 91 -4.57 -9.79 2.05
CA SER A 91 -5.04 -10.17 0.71
C SER A 91 -5.03 -8.95 -0.23
N PRO A 92 -4.83 -9.14 -1.55
CA PRO A 92 -4.94 -8.04 -2.51
C PRO A 92 -6.30 -7.33 -2.48
N LEU A 93 -7.38 -8.05 -2.16
CA LEU A 93 -8.70 -7.44 -2.02
C LEU A 93 -8.73 -6.48 -0.83
N HIS A 94 -8.23 -6.93 0.32
CA HIS A 94 -8.18 -6.07 1.50
C HIS A 94 -7.30 -4.85 1.25
N LEU A 95 -6.15 -5.03 0.60
CA LEU A 95 -5.27 -3.92 0.23
C LEU A 95 -6.02 -2.89 -0.62
N SER A 96 -6.77 -3.32 -1.65
CA SER A 96 -7.61 -2.41 -2.44
C SER A 96 -8.61 -1.63 -1.58
N MET A 97 -9.22 -2.27 -0.58
CA MET A 97 -10.18 -1.61 0.31
C MET A 97 -9.51 -0.50 1.14
N THR A 98 -8.26 -0.66 1.57
CA THR A 98 -7.56 0.37 2.34
C THR A 98 -7.26 1.66 1.58
N TYR A 99 -7.43 1.67 0.25
CA TYR A 99 -7.28 2.85 -0.58
C TYR A 99 -8.59 3.62 -0.79
N THR A 100 -9.75 3.02 -0.51
CA THR A 100 -11.04 3.71 -0.66
C THR A 100 -11.21 4.93 0.26
N PRO A 101 -10.65 4.99 1.48
CA PRO A 101 -10.73 6.18 2.32
C PRO A 101 -10.23 7.46 1.64
N PHE A 102 -9.23 7.36 0.74
CA PHE A 102 -8.66 8.51 0.04
C PHE A 102 -9.61 9.18 -0.95
N VAL A 103 -10.64 8.47 -1.40
CA VAL A 103 -11.64 8.97 -2.35
C VAL A 103 -13.07 8.96 -1.77
N ASN A 104 -13.20 8.58 -0.50
CA ASN A 104 -14.49 8.44 0.18
C ASN A 104 -14.45 9.03 1.60
N GLU A 105 -13.90 10.24 1.72
CA GLU A 105 -13.93 11.07 2.94
C GLU A 105 -13.40 10.40 4.22
N GLY A 106 -12.52 9.39 4.08
CA GLY A 106 -11.95 8.66 5.21
C GLY A 106 -12.65 7.35 5.59
N ASP A 107 -13.61 6.88 4.79
CA ASP A 107 -14.38 5.64 5.03
C ASP A 107 -13.88 4.46 4.17
N ILE A 108 -13.86 3.25 4.74
CA ILE A 108 -13.57 2.01 4.00
C ILE A 108 -14.87 1.45 3.41
N LEU A 109 -14.89 1.19 2.10
CA LEU A 109 -16.04 0.60 1.42
C LEU A 109 -16.01 -0.93 1.51
N ALA A 110 -17.19 -1.54 1.66
CA ALA A 110 -17.36 -2.98 1.60
C ALA A 110 -17.26 -3.48 0.14
N PRO A 111 -16.53 -4.59 -0.12
CA PRO A 111 -16.38 -5.11 -1.46
C PRO A 111 -17.63 -5.87 -1.91
N VAL A 112 -18.09 -5.61 -3.13
CA VAL A 112 -19.25 -6.29 -3.73
C VAL A 112 -18.82 -7.05 -4.97
N LEU A 113 -19.22 -8.33 -5.07
CA LEU A 113 -18.92 -9.18 -6.24
C LEU A 113 -20.13 -9.42 -7.14
N LEU A 114 -21.33 -9.50 -6.55
CA LEU A 114 -22.55 -9.83 -7.28
C LEU A 114 -23.24 -8.55 -7.73
N GLN A 115 -23.62 -8.49 -9.01
CA GLN A 115 -24.27 -7.32 -9.58
C GLN A 115 -25.58 -6.95 -8.87
N ASP A 116 -26.31 -7.95 -8.35
CA ASP A 116 -27.57 -7.73 -7.64
C ASP A 116 -27.39 -6.96 -6.33
N ASP A 117 -26.17 -6.92 -5.79
CA ASP A 117 -25.80 -6.23 -4.55
C ASP A 117 -25.13 -4.85 -4.85
N ALA A 118 -24.90 -4.51 -6.12
CA ALA A 118 -24.14 -3.31 -6.51
C ALA A 118 -24.90 -1.98 -6.33
N ASP A 119 -26.22 -2.03 -6.13
CA ASP A 119 -27.05 -0.85 -5.88
C ASP A 119 -26.90 -0.30 -4.45
N GLU A 120 -26.21 -1.02 -3.56
CA GLU A 120 -25.97 -0.66 -2.16
C GLU A 120 -24.46 -0.63 -1.89
N ALA A 121 -23.79 0.48 -2.26
CA ALA A 121 -22.43 0.73 -1.79
C ALA A 121 -22.47 0.91 -0.26
N GLU A 122 -22.03 -0.11 0.48
CA GLU A 122 -22.00 -0.09 1.93
C GLU A 122 -20.64 0.37 2.44
N VAL A 123 -20.65 1.19 3.49
CA VAL A 123 -19.45 1.50 4.26
C VAL A 123 -19.21 0.33 5.22
N TRP A 124 -18.01 -0.25 5.16
CA TRP A 124 -17.59 -1.29 6.10
C TRP A 124 -17.16 -0.66 7.42
N ASP A 125 -16.28 0.35 7.36
CA ASP A 125 -15.77 1.08 8.51
C ASP A 125 -15.82 2.59 8.25
N GLU A 126 -16.54 3.31 9.12
CA GLU A 126 -16.71 4.77 9.04
C GLU A 126 -15.58 5.49 9.78
N GLY A 127 -14.99 6.52 9.16
CA GLY A 127 -14.08 7.47 9.80
C GLY A 127 -12.77 6.87 10.27
N VAL A 128 -12.18 5.94 9.50
CA VAL A 128 -10.86 5.36 9.82
C VAL A 128 -9.74 6.41 9.76
N MET A 129 -9.98 7.51 9.02
CA MET A 129 -9.18 8.72 9.08
C MET A 129 -10.02 9.98 8.86
N GLU A 130 -9.50 11.13 9.26
CA GLU A 130 -10.14 12.41 8.94
C GLU A 130 -10.02 12.71 7.44
N SER A 131 -11.06 13.29 6.83
CA SER A 131 -11.05 13.67 5.41
C SER A 131 -9.86 14.59 5.03
N GLU A 132 -9.42 15.50 5.91
CA GLU A 132 -8.23 16.34 5.64
C GLU A 132 -6.93 15.50 5.60
N THR A 133 -6.86 14.44 6.40
CA THR A 133 -5.75 13.48 6.36
C THR A 133 -5.81 12.65 5.08
N ALA A 134 -7.00 12.18 4.71
CA ALA A 134 -7.22 11.45 3.46
C ALA A 134 -6.78 12.26 2.24
N ASP A 135 -7.19 13.54 2.16
CA ASP A 135 -6.79 14.45 1.10
C ASP A 135 -5.28 14.68 1.05
N THR A 136 -4.63 14.81 2.22
CA THR A 136 -3.17 14.99 2.29
C THR A 136 -2.44 13.77 1.74
N ILE A 137 -2.86 12.56 2.10
CA ILE A 137 -2.26 11.33 1.58
C ILE A 137 -2.56 11.17 0.09
N LEU A 138 -3.77 11.47 -0.37
CA LEU A 138 -4.13 11.44 -1.78
C LEU A 138 -3.20 12.33 -2.63
N GLN A 139 -2.93 13.57 -2.19
CA GLN A 139 -2.00 14.45 -2.91
C GLN A 139 -0.59 13.84 -2.99
N ASN A 140 -0.09 13.25 -1.90
CA ASN A 140 1.21 12.60 -1.92
C ASN A 140 1.23 11.35 -2.83
N LEU A 141 0.13 10.59 -2.90
CA LEU A 141 -0.02 9.44 -3.80
C LEU A 141 -0.06 9.86 -5.28
N ILE A 142 -0.61 11.04 -5.59
CA ILE A 142 -0.52 11.63 -6.93
C ILE A 142 0.94 11.95 -7.26
N GLU A 143 1.67 12.54 -6.32
CA GLU A 143 3.08 12.88 -6.55
C GLU A 143 3.98 11.65 -6.75
N VAL A 144 3.63 10.48 -6.21
CA VAL A 144 4.35 9.21 -6.51
C VAL A 144 4.35 8.89 -8.01
N VAL A 145 3.31 9.29 -8.75
CA VAL A 145 3.17 9.06 -10.19
C VAL A 145 3.60 10.29 -11.02
N GLU A 146 3.29 11.49 -10.56
CA GLU A 146 3.56 12.71 -11.33
C GLU A 146 5.02 13.18 -11.26
N GLU A 147 5.74 12.90 -10.16
CA GLU A 147 7.14 13.27 -10.04
C GLU A 147 8.03 12.40 -10.92
N SER A 148 8.96 13.04 -11.64
CA SER A 148 9.81 12.35 -12.63
C SER A 148 10.76 11.30 -12.04
N ASP A 149 11.01 11.39 -10.74
CA ASP A 149 11.81 10.47 -9.92
C ASP A 149 10.96 9.67 -8.92
N GLY A 150 9.63 9.81 -8.97
CA GLY A 150 8.69 9.05 -8.18
C GLY A 150 8.65 7.58 -8.61
N THR A 151 8.47 6.68 -7.65
CA THR A 151 8.53 5.24 -7.92
C THR A 151 7.40 4.74 -8.82
N GLY A 152 6.29 5.47 -8.92
CA GLY A 152 5.14 5.18 -9.78
C GLY A 152 5.15 5.87 -11.14
N HIS A 153 6.20 6.64 -11.47
CA HIS A 153 6.21 7.55 -12.62
C HIS A 153 5.88 6.89 -13.96
N ASP A 154 6.34 5.65 -14.16
CA ASP A 154 6.12 4.90 -15.41
C ASP A 154 4.64 4.55 -15.66
N ALA A 155 3.72 4.80 -14.72
CA ALA A 155 2.28 4.64 -14.90
C ALA A 155 1.57 5.91 -15.40
N GLN A 156 2.27 7.05 -15.52
CA GLN A 156 1.66 8.32 -15.91
C GLN A 156 0.90 8.24 -17.25
N ILE A 157 -0.32 8.77 -17.27
CA ILE A 157 -1.15 8.87 -18.48
C ILE A 157 -1.34 10.34 -18.85
N SER A 158 -1.06 10.69 -20.11
CA SER A 158 -1.17 12.09 -20.57
C SER A 158 -2.59 12.63 -20.47
N GLY A 159 -2.79 13.65 -19.62
CA GLY A 159 -4.07 14.33 -19.46
C GLY A 159 -5.00 13.73 -18.41
N ARG A 160 -4.51 12.77 -17.62
CA ARG A 160 -5.16 12.20 -16.44
C ARG A 160 -4.28 12.42 -15.21
N THR A 161 -4.89 12.45 -14.04
CA THR A 161 -4.17 12.52 -12.76
C THR A 161 -4.28 11.17 -12.08
N LEU A 162 -3.20 10.37 -12.06
CA LEU A 162 -3.23 9.10 -11.34
C LEU A 162 -2.66 9.26 -9.93
N ALA A 163 -3.25 8.53 -8.99
CA ALA A 163 -2.70 8.32 -7.65
C ALA A 163 -2.29 6.87 -7.50
N GLY A 164 -1.16 6.59 -6.85
CA GLY A 164 -0.75 5.22 -6.60
C GLY A 164 0.46 5.05 -5.70
N LYS A 165 0.75 3.80 -5.35
CA LYS A 165 1.92 3.47 -4.53
C LYS A 165 2.51 2.13 -4.95
N THR A 166 3.84 2.13 -5.08
CA THR A 166 4.63 0.93 -5.30
C THR A 166 5.03 0.24 -4.00
N GLY A 167 5.26 -1.07 -4.06
CA GLY A 167 5.92 -1.83 -3.00
C GLY A 167 6.78 -2.95 -3.56
N THR A 168 7.98 -3.15 -3.00
CA THR A 168 8.81 -4.33 -3.29
C THR A 168 9.09 -5.05 -1.98
N ALA A 169 8.54 -6.26 -1.84
CA ALA A 169 8.75 -7.08 -0.64
C ALA A 169 9.73 -8.21 -0.96
N GLU A 170 10.60 -8.55 -0.01
CA GLU A 170 11.56 -9.65 -0.17
C GLU A 170 10.96 -10.92 0.44
N LEU A 171 10.93 -12.00 -0.34
CA LEU A 171 10.51 -13.31 0.13
C LEU A 171 11.70 -14.02 0.76
N LYS A 172 12.14 -13.57 1.94
CA LYS A 172 13.20 -14.25 2.68
C LYS A 172 12.59 -15.30 3.61
N GLU A 173 12.76 -16.58 3.29
CA GLU A 173 12.41 -17.68 4.21
C GLU A 173 13.40 -17.76 5.39
N SER A 174 14.64 -17.27 5.22
CA SER A 174 15.69 -17.20 6.25
C SER A 174 16.77 -16.16 5.91
N PRO A 175 17.45 -15.55 6.91
CA PRO A 175 18.64 -14.70 6.68
C PRO A 175 19.81 -15.40 5.97
N GLU A 176 19.80 -16.74 5.93
CA GLU A 176 20.82 -17.57 5.27
C GLU A 176 20.44 -17.97 3.84
N ASP A 177 19.24 -17.63 3.36
CA ASP A 177 18.82 -17.94 1.99
C ASP A 177 19.45 -16.96 0.99
N ASP A 178 20.09 -17.53 -0.02
CA ASP A 178 20.63 -16.81 -1.17
C ASP A 178 19.52 -16.45 -2.20
N ASP A 179 18.30 -16.94 -2.00
CA ASP A 179 17.15 -16.64 -2.85
C ASP A 179 16.65 -15.23 -2.53
N ASN A 180 16.77 -14.34 -3.51
CA ASN A 180 16.31 -12.96 -3.45
C ASN A 180 15.00 -12.82 -4.21
N ASP A 181 14.06 -13.74 -3.98
CA ASP A 181 12.76 -13.68 -4.63
C ASP A 181 12.00 -12.46 -4.11
N GLN A 182 11.38 -11.71 -5.02
CA GLN A 182 10.72 -10.45 -4.71
C GLN A 182 9.28 -10.44 -5.20
N LEU A 183 8.41 -9.84 -4.40
CA LEU A 183 7.08 -9.44 -4.81
C LEU A 183 7.10 -7.99 -5.27
N GLY A 184 6.63 -7.73 -6.49
CA GLY A 184 6.37 -6.40 -7.00
C GLY A 184 4.89 -6.06 -6.81
N TRP A 185 4.61 -4.93 -6.18
CA TRP A 185 3.28 -4.41 -5.95
C TRP A 185 3.12 -3.03 -6.58
N PHE A 186 1.93 -2.78 -7.12
CA PHE A 186 1.47 -1.44 -7.42
C PHE A 186 -0.05 -1.37 -7.27
N VAL A 187 -0.49 -0.36 -6.53
CA VAL A 187 -1.91 0.02 -6.42
C VAL A 187 -2.06 1.39 -7.04
N ALA A 188 -3.00 1.56 -7.96
CA ALA A 188 -3.27 2.86 -8.59
C ALA A 188 -4.72 3.03 -9.00
N PHE A 189 -5.15 4.28 -9.12
CA PHE A 189 -6.47 4.70 -9.59
C PHE A 189 -6.40 6.08 -10.25
N ASP A 190 -7.37 6.40 -11.12
CA ASP A 190 -7.55 7.77 -11.63
C ASP A 190 -8.14 8.63 -10.50
N ALA A 191 -7.41 9.65 -10.07
CA ALA A 191 -7.82 10.55 -8.99
C ALA A 191 -8.86 11.60 -9.43
N ASP A 192 -9.03 11.82 -10.75
CA ASP A 192 -10.03 12.74 -11.29
C ASP A 192 -11.44 12.10 -11.31
N GLU A 193 -11.53 10.79 -11.61
CA GLU A 193 -12.81 10.04 -11.73
C GLU A 193 -13.07 9.05 -10.58
N ALA A 194 -12.02 8.40 -10.07
CA ALA A 194 -12.05 7.43 -8.97
C ALA A 194 -13.05 6.27 -9.14
N ASP A 195 -13.27 5.82 -10.37
CA ASP A 195 -14.21 4.74 -10.71
C ASP A 195 -13.51 3.38 -10.94
N LEU A 196 -12.19 3.39 -11.21
CA LEU A 196 -11.35 2.20 -11.30
C LEU A 196 -10.14 2.28 -10.36
N LEU A 197 -10.02 1.29 -9.48
CA LEU A 197 -8.81 1.01 -8.69
C LEU A 197 -8.23 -0.35 -9.06
N VAL A 198 -6.93 -0.39 -9.33
CA VAL A 198 -6.20 -1.61 -9.71
C VAL A 198 -5.11 -1.90 -8.70
N THR A 199 -5.17 -3.08 -8.10
CA THR A 199 -4.09 -3.66 -7.29
C THR A 199 -3.47 -4.81 -8.07
N MET A 200 -2.17 -4.74 -8.35
CA MET A 200 -1.43 -5.81 -9.01
C MET A 200 -0.23 -6.25 -8.17
N MET A 201 -0.09 -7.57 -8.04
CA MET A 201 1.06 -8.24 -7.46
C MET A 201 1.68 -9.17 -8.50
N VAL A 202 3.00 -9.16 -8.58
CA VAL A 202 3.77 -10.09 -9.42
C VAL A 202 4.94 -10.65 -8.62
N GLU A 203 5.05 -11.98 -8.57
CA GLU A 203 6.19 -12.70 -7.99
C GLU A 203 7.39 -12.70 -8.97
N ASP A 204 8.58 -13.00 -8.47
CA ASP A 204 9.82 -13.15 -9.24
C ASP A 204 10.27 -11.88 -10.01
N VAL A 205 10.15 -10.70 -9.38
CA VAL A 205 10.48 -9.41 -10.01
C VAL A 205 11.92 -8.92 -9.77
N GLN A 206 12.74 -9.67 -9.03
CA GLN A 206 14.10 -9.30 -8.62
C GLN A 206 15.06 -9.04 -9.79
N GLU A 207 14.91 -9.76 -10.91
CA GLU A 207 15.69 -9.53 -12.13
C GLU A 207 14.97 -8.59 -13.12
N GLN A 208 13.78 -8.09 -12.76
CA GLN A 208 12.89 -7.31 -13.61
C GLN A 208 12.76 -5.85 -13.15
N GLY A 209 13.46 -5.46 -12.08
CA GLY A 209 13.41 -4.09 -11.53
C GLY A 209 12.38 -3.90 -10.41
N GLY A 210 12.00 -4.97 -9.70
CA GLY A 210 11.09 -4.89 -8.55
C GLY A 210 9.69 -4.44 -8.97
N SER A 211 9.07 -3.59 -8.16
CA SER A 211 7.77 -2.97 -8.47
C SER A 211 7.75 -2.19 -9.78
N GLY A 212 8.89 -1.69 -10.26
CA GLY A 212 8.99 -1.00 -11.55
C GLY A 212 8.54 -1.88 -12.73
N TYR A 213 8.61 -3.20 -12.61
CA TYR A 213 8.05 -4.12 -13.60
C TYR A 213 6.51 -4.10 -13.67
N VAL A 214 5.87 -3.79 -12.53
CA VAL A 214 4.41 -3.85 -12.34
C VAL A 214 3.76 -2.52 -12.68
N VAL A 215 4.41 -1.41 -12.36
CA VAL A 215 3.95 -0.03 -12.57
C VAL A 215 3.34 0.21 -13.97
N PRO A 216 4.07 0.00 -15.09
CA PRO A 216 3.52 0.27 -16.42
C PRO A 216 2.36 -0.66 -16.79
N LYS A 217 2.28 -1.88 -16.23
CA LYS A 217 1.18 -2.81 -16.53
C LYS A 217 -0.15 -2.33 -15.98
N VAL A 218 -0.13 -1.72 -14.79
CA VAL A 218 -1.31 -1.13 -14.19
C VAL A 218 -1.69 0.14 -14.95
N GLY A 219 -0.70 0.98 -15.30
CA GLY A 219 -0.91 2.14 -16.16
C GLY A 219 -1.61 1.76 -17.48
N ASP A 220 -1.13 0.71 -18.16
CA ASP A 220 -1.74 0.18 -19.39
C ASP A 220 -3.21 -0.27 -19.18
N ILE A 221 -3.52 -0.90 -18.04
CA ILE A 221 -4.90 -1.34 -17.72
C ILE A 221 -5.82 -0.14 -17.52
N ILE A 222 -5.37 0.86 -16.77
CA ILE A 222 -6.14 2.09 -16.53
C ILE A 222 -6.34 2.82 -17.86
N GLU A 223 -5.28 3.02 -18.65
CA GLU A 223 -5.39 3.67 -19.98
C GLU A 223 -6.36 2.94 -20.91
N GLU A 224 -6.32 1.60 -20.93
CA GLU A 224 -7.24 0.81 -21.75
C GLU A 224 -8.70 0.94 -21.28
N TYR A 225 -8.95 0.87 -19.97
CA TYR A 225 -10.29 1.03 -19.40
C TYR A 225 -10.88 2.41 -19.76
N GLU A 226 -10.12 3.48 -19.52
CA GLU A 226 -10.52 4.85 -19.80
C GLU A 226 -10.77 5.13 -21.28
N SER A 227 -10.19 4.33 -22.18
CA SER A 227 -10.42 4.46 -23.63
C SER A 227 -11.76 3.87 -24.11
N LEU A 228 -12.48 3.17 -23.23
CA LEU A 228 -13.76 2.52 -23.55
C LEU A 228 -14.97 3.46 -23.41
N ASP A 229 -14.82 4.60 -22.74
CA ASP A 229 -15.83 5.65 -22.53
C ASP A 229 -15.82 6.75 -23.62
#